data_AF-A0A6M3XWV2-F1
#
_entry.id   AF-A0A6M3XWV2-F1
#
_cell.length_a   1.000
_cell.length_b   1.000
_cell.length_c   1.000
_cell.angle_alpha   90.00
_cell.angle_beta   90.00
_cell.angle_gamma   90.00
#
_symmetry.space_group_name_H-M   'P 1'
#
loop_
_entity.id
_entity.type
_entity.pdbx_description
1 polymer ?
#
loop_
_entity_poly.entity_id
_entity_poly.type
_entity_poly.pdbx_seq_one_letter_code
_entity_poly.pdbx_strand_id
1 'polypeptide(L)'
;EEDEFSKWFVEDKRVHHLLDAVELWYIMTSWAASHKSENAKARLSETVAKLNARLREAGIGYELVDGRIMEKSNEFVHQEAVLPALNVLSEMRFANANSEFRKAFDAYKAADYEACLVDCLKAFESVMKVIAAEEGWGLPETATAKPLIAALFENEYIPGFMQSQFNGLRTMLESSVPTTRNKVGGHGKGVEVREVPKSLAAFQLHQTAAIIVFLANPNS
;
A
#
# COMPACT_ATOMS: atom_id res chain seq x y z
N GLU A 1 -25.33 -24.60 -28.02
CA GLU A 1 -25.04 -23.29 -27.37
C GLU A 1 -24.15 -23.45 -26.14
N GLU A 2 -24.48 -24.32 -25.17
CA GLU A 2 -23.65 -24.53 -23.95
C GLU A 2 -22.20 -24.96 -24.25
N ASP A 3 -22.00 -25.82 -25.26
CA ASP A 3 -20.67 -26.28 -25.69
C ASP A 3 -19.83 -25.20 -26.39
N GLU A 4 -20.49 -24.25 -27.07
CA GLU A 4 -19.79 -23.20 -27.83
C GLU A 4 -19.29 -22.10 -26.89
N PHE A 5 -20.10 -21.72 -25.90
CA PHE A 5 -19.68 -20.78 -24.84
C PHE A 5 -18.56 -21.36 -23.98
N SER A 6 -18.69 -22.63 -23.57
CA SER A 6 -17.67 -23.29 -22.74
C SER A 6 -16.34 -23.39 -23.48
N LYS A 7 -16.38 -23.69 -24.78
CA LYS A 7 -15.19 -23.73 -25.63
C LYS A 7 -14.57 -22.35 -25.79
N TRP A 8 -15.37 -21.32 -26.07
CA TRP A 8 -14.90 -19.94 -26.15
C TRP A 8 -14.25 -19.48 -24.84
N PHE A 9 -14.88 -19.74 -23.69
CA PHE A 9 -14.39 -19.33 -22.38
C PHE A 9 -13.04 -19.98 -22.01
N VAL A 10 -12.78 -21.21 -22.48
CA VAL A 10 -11.49 -21.89 -22.26
C VAL A 10 -10.42 -21.45 -23.26
N GLU A 11 -10.80 -21.06 -24.47
CA GLU A 11 -9.86 -20.69 -25.54
C GLU A 11 -9.47 -19.19 -25.50
N ASP A 12 -10.31 -18.30 -24.97
CA ASP A 12 -10.02 -16.86 -24.89
C ASP A 12 -8.95 -16.57 -23.83
N LYS A 13 -7.89 -15.86 -24.22
CA LYS A 13 -6.75 -15.51 -23.35
C LYS A 13 -6.88 -14.13 -22.70
N ARG A 14 -7.95 -13.38 -23.01
CA ARG A 14 -8.15 -12.01 -22.51
C ARG A 14 -8.92 -12.06 -21.19
N VAL A 15 -8.21 -11.77 -20.10
CA VAL A 15 -8.76 -11.83 -18.73
C VAL A 15 -10.03 -11.00 -18.58
N HIS A 16 -10.08 -9.77 -19.10
CA HIS A 16 -11.27 -8.91 -18.99
C HIS A 16 -12.53 -9.55 -19.60
N HIS A 17 -12.41 -10.22 -20.73
CA HIS A 17 -13.56 -10.89 -21.35
C HIS A 17 -14.08 -12.07 -20.53
N LEU A 18 -13.18 -12.77 -19.84
CA LEU A 18 -13.54 -13.86 -18.94
C LEU A 18 -14.23 -13.32 -17.68
N LEU A 19 -13.75 -12.19 -17.14
CA LEU A 19 -14.36 -11.53 -15.99
C LEU A 19 -15.76 -10.98 -16.33
N ASP A 20 -15.92 -10.33 -17.48
CA ASP A 20 -17.21 -9.83 -17.97
C ASP A 20 -18.22 -10.98 -18.14
N ALA A 21 -17.76 -12.14 -18.64
CA ALA A 21 -18.60 -13.32 -18.77
C ALA A 21 -19.07 -13.88 -17.40
N VAL A 22 -18.22 -13.81 -16.38
CA VAL A 22 -18.57 -14.19 -14.99
C VAL A 22 -19.60 -13.22 -14.40
N GLU A 23 -19.47 -11.92 -14.65
CA GLU A 23 -20.47 -10.92 -14.24
C GLU A 23 -21.83 -11.15 -14.92
N LEU A 24 -21.82 -11.37 -16.24
CA LEU A 24 -23.04 -11.68 -17.00
C LEU A 24 -23.72 -12.95 -16.49
N TRP A 25 -22.94 -14.00 -16.20
CA TRP A 25 -23.45 -15.22 -15.59
C TRP A 25 -24.13 -14.95 -14.24
N TYR A 26 -23.53 -14.14 -13.38
CA TYR A 26 -24.14 -13.77 -12.09
C TYR A 26 -25.44 -12.97 -12.28
N ILE A 27 -25.47 -12.01 -13.20
CA ILE A 27 -26.67 -11.21 -13.46
C ILE A 27 -27.81 -12.11 -13.94
N MET A 28 -27.55 -13.00 -14.90
CA MET A 28 -28.57 -13.91 -15.42
C MET A 28 -29.07 -14.89 -14.36
N THR A 29 -28.17 -15.46 -13.56
CA THR A 29 -28.52 -16.43 -12.52
C THR A 29 -29.20 -15.79 -11.30
N SER A 30 -28.79 -14.59 -10.91
CA SER A 30 -29.45 -13.82 -9.84
C SER A 30 -30.86 -13.40 -10.22
N TRP A 31 -31.06 -12.96 -11.47
CA TRP A 31 -32.40 -12.66 -12.01
C TRP A 31 -33.28 -13.91 -12.07
N ALA A 32 -32.74 -15.07 -12.50
CA ALA A 32 -33.49 -16.32 -12.49
C ALA A 32 -33.78 -16.85 -11.08
N ALA A 33 -32.89 -16.61 -10.11
CA ALA A 33 -33.05 -17.05 -8.73
C ALA A 33 -34.06 -16.18 -7.95
N SER A 34 -34.13 -14.87 -8.25
CA SER A 34 -35.08 -13.95 -7.60
C SER A 34 -36.55 -14.27 -7.93
N HIS A 35 -36.81 -14.91 -9.08
CA HIS A 35 -38.15 -15.32 -9.52
C HIS A 35 -38.52 -16.78 -9.13
N LYS A 36 -37.68 -17.49 -8.37
CA LYS A 36 -37.89 -18.90 -8.02
C LYS A 36 -38.19 -19.12 -6.53
N SER A 37 -37.18 -19.46 -5.72
CA SER A 37 -37.35 -19.79 -4.30
C SER A 37 -36.10 -19.42 -3.50
N GLU A 38 -36.23 -19.33 -2.18
CA GLU A 38 -35.13 -18.99 -1.28
C GLU A 38 -33.94 -19.99 -1.38
N ASN A 39 -34.24 -21.26 -1.68
CA ASN A 39 -33.23 -22.28 -1.94
C ASN A 39 -32.38 -21.98 -3.20
N ALA A 40 -32.95 -21.32 -4.21
CA ALA A 40 -32.20 -20.94 -5.41
C ALA A 40 -31.21 -19.81 -5.11
N LYS A 41 -31.60 -18.85 -4.26
CA LYS A 41 -30.71 -17.77 -3.80
C LYS A 41 -29.57 -18.31 -2.93
N ALA A 42 -29.88 -19.23 -2.02
CA ALA A 42 -28.87 -19.88 -1.17
C ALA A 42 -27.81 -20.62 -2.00
N ARG A 43 -28.24 -21.37 -3.03
CA ARG A 43 -27.35 -22.08 -3.94
C ARG A 43 -26.48 -21.14 -4.78
N LEU A 44 -27.02 -20.01 -5.22
CA LEU A 44 -26.25 -18.98 -5.91
C LEU A 44 -25.17 -18.42 -4.99
N SER A 45 -25.52 -18.04 -3.75
CA SER A 45 -24.57 -17.54 -2.76
C SER A 45 -23.44 -18.53 -2.47
N GLU A 46 -23.76 -19.82 -2.31
CA GLU A 46 -22.75 -20.87 -2.12
C GLU A 46 -21.82 -21.01 -3.34
N THR A 47 -22.37 -20.89 -4.55
CA THR A 47 -21.60 -20.98 -5.80
C THR A 47 -20.64 -19.80 -5.94
N VAL A 48 -21.10 -18.58 -5.62
CA VAL A 48 -20.26 -17.38 -5.58
C VAL A 48 -19.15 -17.52 -4.54
N ALA A 49 -19.45 -18.05 -3.36
CA ALA A 49 -18.44 -18.29 -2.33
C ALA A 49 -17.36 -19.28 -2.81
N LYS A 50 -17.74 -20.35 -3.52
CA LYS A 50 -16.80 -21.30 -4.12
C LYS A 50 -15.97 -20.66 -5.23
N LEU A 51 -16.58 -19.88 -6.12
CA LEU A 51 -15.87 -19.13 -7.16
C LEU A 51 -14.81 -18.21 -6.54
N ASN A 52 -15.18 -17.39 -5.57
CA ASN A 52 -14.26 -16.49 -4.88
C ASN A 52 -13.16 -17.24 -4.14
N ALA A 53 -13.45 -18.41 -3.55
CA ALA A 53 -12.43 -19.28 -2.97
C ALA A 53 -11.42 -19.78 -4.01
N ARG A 54 -11.88 -20.21 -5.19
CA ARG A 54 -11.01 -20.65 -6.29
C ARG A 54 -10.17 -19.51 -6.86
N LEU A 55 -10.75 -18.33 -7.04
CA LEU A 55 -10.00 -17.13 -7.48
C LEU A 55 -8.89 -16.77 -6.49
N ARG A 56 -9.15 -16.92 -5.18
CA ARG A 56 -8.15 -16.75 -4.12
C ARG A 56 -7.07 -17.83 -4.14
N GLU A 57 -7.45 -19.11 -4.25
CA GLU A 57 -6.50 -20.24 -4.35
C GLU A 57 -5.58 -20.10 -5.57
N ALA A 58 -6.12 -19.61 -6.69
CA ALA A 58 -5.38 -19.40 -7.93
C ALA A 58 -4.58 -18.08 -7.96
N GLY A 59 -4.71 -17.22 -6.95
CA GLY A 59 -3.95 -15.97 -6.85
C GLY A 59 -4.29 -14.93 -7.92
N ILE A 60 -5.50 -14.94 -8.49
CA ILE A 60 -5.88 -14.11 -9.65
C ILE A 60 -6.18 -12.66 -9.25
N GLY A 61 -6.43 -12.39 -7.96
CA GLY A 61 -6.57 -11.01 -7.45
C GLY A 61 -7.96 -10.37 -7.67
N TYR A 62 -8.99 -11.15 -8.00
CA TYR A 62 -10.36 -10.67 -8.18
C TYR A 62 -11.34 -11.37 -7.22
N GLU A 63 -12.43 -10.68 -6.88
CA GLU A 63 -13.56 -11.23 -6.14
C GLU A 63 -14.89 -10.74 -6.73
N LEU A 64 -15.86 -11.64 -6.91
CA LEU A 64 -17.23 -11.28 -7.27
C LEU A 64 -17.99 -10.81 -6.03
N VAL A 65 -18.38 -9.53 -6.00
CA VAL A 65 -19.13 -8.88 -4.91
C VAL A 65 -20.37 -8.22 -5.51
N ASP A 66 -21.56 -8.62 -5.05
CA ASP A 66 -22.86 -8.07 -5.48
C ASP A 66 -23.03 -7.98 -7.00
N GLY A 67 -22.50 -8.97 -7.72
CA GLY A 67 -22.62 -9.08 -9.17
C GLY A 67 -21.66 -8.24 -9.98
N ARG A 68 -20.63 -7.69 -9.33
CA ARG A 68 -19.50 -7.04 -9.97
C ARG A 68 -18.21 -7.73 -9.58
N ILE A 69 -17.35 -7.95 -10.55
CA ILE A 69 -15.98 -8.34 -10.33
C ILE A 69 -15.26 -7.13 -9.78
N MET A 70 -14.87 -7.24 -8.53
CA MET A 70 -14.01 -6.28 -7.87
C MET A 70 -12.60 -6.82 -7.96
N GLU A 71 -11.70 -6.00 -8.48
CA GLU A 71 -10.28 -6.27 -8.30
C GLU A 71 -9.97 -6.18 -6.81
N LYS A 72 -9.67 -7.33 -6.20
CA LYS A 72 -9.21 -7.45 -4.83
C LYS A 72 -7.70 -7.33 -4.82
N SER A 73 -7.25 -6.20 -5.31
CA SER A 73 -5.84 -5.94 -5.35
C SER A 73 -5.42 -5.13 -4.13
N ASN A 74 -4.40 -5.67 -3.45
CA ASN A 74 -3.34 -4.84 -2.90
C ASN A 74 -2.63 -4.02 -4.02
N GLU A 75 -3.04 -4.14 -5.29
CA GLU A 75 -2.50 -3.44 -6.45
C GLU A 75 -3.05 -2.04 -6.62
N PHE A 76 -4.26 -1.65 -6.20
CA PHE A 76 -4.68 -0.26 -6.45
C PHE A 76 -3.79 0.77 -5.70
N VAL A 77 -3.49 0.54 -4.43
CA VAL A 77 -2.56 1.41 -3.67
C VAL A 77 -1.10 1.17 -4.08
N HIS A 78 -0.74 -0.04 -4.51
CA HIS A 78 0.58 -0.32 -5.07
C HIS A 78 0.80 0.34 -6.45
N GLN A 79 -0.21 0.38 -7.31
CA GLN A 79 -0.16 0.95 -8.65
C GLN A 79 -0.26 2.48 -8.62
N GLU A 80 -1.08 3.05 -7.73
CA GLU A 80 -1.31 4.51 -7.69
C GLU A 80 -0.34 5.29 -6.78
N ALA A 81 0.31 4.63 -5.80
CA ALA A 81 1.27 5.31 -4.92
C ALA A 81 2.68 4.68 -4.94
N VAL A 82 2.79 3.36 -5.02
CA VAL A 82 4.10 2.68 -4.92
C VAL A 82 4.86 2.67 -6.24
N LEU A 83 4.21 2.34 -7.37
CA LEU A 83 4.86 2.39 -8.68
C LEU A 83 5.33 3.82 -9.03
N PRO A 84 4.53 4.88 -8.81
CA PRO A 84 5.00 6.25 -9.02
C PRO A 84 6.17 6.59 -8.11
N ALA A 85 6.13 6.18 -6.83
CA ALA A 85 7.26 6.38 -5.92
C ALA A 85 8.53 5.67 -6.42
N LEU A 86 8.43 4.41 -6.87
CA LEU A 86 9.57 3.67 -7.41
C LEU A 86 10.10 4.26 -8.73
N ASN A 87 9.22 4.84 -9.55
CA ASN A 87 9.60 5.54 -10.77
C ASN A 87 10.38 6.81 -10.46
N VAL A 88 9.88 7.65 -9.54
CA VAL A 88 10.59 8.83 -9.03
C VAL A 88 11.94 8.44 -8.43
N LEU A 89 11.95 7.43 -7.56
CA LEU A 89 13.16 6.96 -6.88
C LEU A 89 14.15 6.27 -7.84
N SER A 90 13.75 5.95 -9.07
CA SER A 90 14.66 5.39 -10.08
C SER A 90 15.70 6.39 -10.59
N GLU A 91 15.45 7.69 -10.38
CA GLU A 91 16.43 8.74 -10.70
C GLU A 91 17.71 8.58 -9.87
N MET A 92 18.87 8.81 -10.49
CA MET A 92 20.18 8.59 -9.87
C MET A 92 20.36 9.36 -8.55
N ARG A 93 19.79 10.57 -8.44
CA ARG A 93 19.85 11.40 -7.22
C ARG A 93 19.17 10.75 -6.01
N PHE A 94 18.19 9.88 -6.23
CA PHE A 94 17.43 9.21 -5.18
C PHE A 94 17.91 7.78 -4.91
N ALA A 95 19.10 7.38 -5.39
CA ALA A 95 19.59 6.00 -5.29
C ALA A 95 19.55 5.43 -3.85
N ASN A 96 19.92 6.23 -2.85
CA ASN A 96 19.86 5.82 -1.44
C ASN A 96 18.42 5.62 -0.97
N ALA A 97 17.55 6.60 -1.22
CA ALA A 97 16.12 6.52 -0.89
C ALA A 97 15.43 5.34 -1.60
N ASN A 98 15.79 5.03 -2.85
CA ASN A 98 15.31 3.88 -3.59
C ASN A 98 15.71 2.56 -2.93
N SER A 99 16.98 2.45 -2.52
CA SER A 99 17.48 1.27 -1.80
C SER A 99 16.71 1.06 -0.50
N GLU A 100 16.51 2.11 0.28
CA GLU A 100 15.80 2.06 1.57
C GLU A 100 14.33 1.72 1.37
N PHE A 101 13.66 2.34 0.40
CA PHE A 101 12.25 2.08 0.14
C PHE A 101 12.02 0.65 -0.37
N ARG A 102 12.92 0.11 -1.20
CA ARG A 102 12.87 -1.31 -1.61
C ARG A 102 13.05 -2.27 -0.45
N LYS A 103 13.95 -1.96 0.49
CA LYS A 103 14.11 -2.75 1.73
C LYS A 103 12.84 -2.73 2.57
N ALA A 104 12.14 -1.59 2.66
CA ALA A 104 10.84 -1.52 3.33
C ALA A 104 9.82 -2.48 2.71
N PHE A 105 9.76 -2.58 1.38
CA PHE A 105 8.92 -3.56 0.69
C PHE A 105 9.32 -5.00 0.97
N ASP A 106 10.61 -5.31 0.96
CA ASP A 106 11.11 -6.64 1.25
C ASP A 106 10.80 -7.06 2.68
N ALA A 107 10.97 -6.16 3.65
CA ALA A 107 10.59 -6.36 5.04
C ALA A 107 9.07 -6.59 5.21
N TYR A 108 8.24 -5.78 4.54
CA TYR A 108 6.79 -5.97 4.55
C TYR A 108 6.37 -7.35 4.00
N LYS A 109 6.98 -7.80 2.90
CA LYS A 109 6.73 -9.14 2.32
C LYS A 109 7.17 -10.25 3.26
N ALA A 110 8.25 -10.04 4.02
CA ALA A 110 8.76 -10.97 5.01
C ALA A 110 7.98 -10.96 6.34
N ALA A 111 6.91 -10.16 6.44
CA ALA A 111 6.15 -9.91 7.67
C ALA A 111 6.98 -9.28 8.81
N ASP A 112 8.12 -8.66 8.49
CA ASP A 112 8.91 -7.85 9.41
C ASP A 112 8.41 -6.39 9.35
N TYR A 113 7.33 -6.15 10.06
CA TYR A 113 6.63 -4.87 10.01
C TYR A 113 7.36 -3.74 10.75
N GLU A 114 8.19 -4.07 11.74
CA GLU A 114 9.05 -3.08 12.40
C GLU A 114 10.14 -2.61 11.44
N ALA A 115 10.86 -3.54 10.79
CA ALA A 115 11.87 -3.18 9.80
C ALA A 115 11.27 -2.42 8.60
N CYS A 116 10.05 -2.78 8.18
CA CYS A 116 9.32 -2.03 7.16
C CYS A 116 9.17 -0.54 7.53
N LEU A 117 8.73 -0.23 8.74
CA LEU A 117 8.50 1.14 9.18
C LEU A 117 9.83 1.91 9.38
N VAL A 118 10.87 1.23 9.85
CA VAL A 118 12.22 1.78 9.97
C VAL A 118 12.78 2.18 8.61
N ASP A 119 12.65 1.31 7.60
CA ASP A 119 13.17 1.58 6.26
C ASP A 119 12.30 2.61 5.50
N CYS A 120 11.00 2.70 5.81
CA CYS A 120 10.15 3.83 5.37
C CYS A 120 10.67 5.17 5.91
N LEU A 121 11.03 5.24 7.21
CA LEU A 121 11.58 6.46 7.81
C LEU A 121 12.88 6.89 7.12
N LYS A 122 13.79 5.94 6.88
CA LYS A 122 15.05 6.22 6.19
C LYS A 122 14.81 6.75 4.78
N ALA A 123 13.96 6.08 4.00
CA ALA A 123 13.63 6.53 2.65
C ALA A 123 13.07 7.96 2.64
N PHE A 124 12.18 8.26 3.59
CA PHE A 124 11.60 9.59 3.77
C PHE A 124 12.67 10.65 4.11
N GLU A 125 13.58 10.36 5.04
CA GLU A 125 14.71 11.24 5.37
C GLU A 125 15.63 11.44 4.17
N SER A 126 15.97 10.37 3.44
CA SER A 126 16.86 10.42 2.29
C SER A 126 16.30 11.28 1.16
N VAL A 127 14.99 11.22 0.86
CA VAL A 127 14.35 12.11 -0.12
C VAL A 127 14.48 13.57 0.32
N MET A 128 14.15 13.89 1.57
CA MET A 128 14.26 15.27 2.07
C MET A 128 15.71 15.79 2.09
N LYS A 129 16.70 14.92 2.34
CA LYS A 129 18.13 15.28 2.27
C LYS A 129 18.57 15.62 0.87
N VAL A 130 18.11 14.87 -0.14
CA VAL A 130 18.39 15.18 -1.55
C VAL A 130 17.81 16.56 -1.90
N ILE A 131 16.55 16.81 -1.56
CA ILE A 131 15.91 18.12 -1.81
C ILE A 131 16.66 19.25 -1.10
N ALA A 132 16.99 19.09 0.19
CA ALA A 132 17.72 20.10 0.94
C ALA A 132 19.11 20.40 0.38
N ALA A 133 19.78 19.40 -0.22
CA ALA A 133 21.06 19.57 -0.88
C ALA A 133 20.91 20.31 -2.23
N GLU A 134 19.89 19.99 -3.02
CA GLU A 134 19.60 20.66 -4.30
C GLU A 134 19.21 22.13 -4.11
N GLU A 135 18.40 22.42 -3.09
CA GLU A 135 17.95 23.77 -2.75
C GLU A 135 18.99 24.56 -1.93
N GLY A 136 20.08 23.93 -1.51
CA GLY A 136 21.20 24.59 -0.82
C GLY A 136 20.91 25.02 0.62
N TRP A 137 20.01 24.32 1.35
CA TRP A 137 19.60 24.68 2.71
C TRP A 137 20.67 24.43 3.79
N GLY A 138 21.82 23.83 3.43
CA GLY A 138 22.97 23.69 4.34
C GLY A 138 22.72 22.75 5.53
N LEU A 139 21.81 21.79 5.42
CA LEU A 139 21.55 20.81 6.47
C LEU A 139 22.65 19.74 6.54
N PRO A 140 23.00 19.25 7.74
CA PRO A 140 23.99 18.18 7.89
C PRO A 140 23.44 16.86 7.34
N GLU A 141 24.31 15.99 6.81
CA GLU A 141 23.93 14.65 6.34
C GLU A 141 23.28 13.78 7.43
N THR A 142 23.59 14.07 8.70
CA THR A 142 23.02 13.42 9.89
C THR A 142 21.68 14.01 10.33
N ALA A 143 21.12 14.98 9.60
CA ALA A 143 19.82 15.54 9.91
C ALA A 143 18.76 14.43 9.89
N THR A 144 17.93 14.40 10.93
CA THR A 144 16.80 13.47 11.04
C THR A 144 15.53 14.09 10.47
N ALA A 145 14.44 13.33 10.40
CA ALA A 145 13.19 13.78 9.80
C ALA A 145 12.66 15.09 10.40
N LYS A 146 12.83 15.35 11.70
CA LYS A 146 12.31 16.59 12.32
C LYS A 146 12.91 17.89 11.74
N PRO A 147 14.24 18.10 11.74
CA PRO A 147 14.83 19.29 11.11
C PRO A 147 14.63 19.33 9.59
N LEU A 148 14.59 18.18 8.91
CA LEU A 148 14.31 18.10 7.48
C LEU A 148 12.89 18.61 7.15
N ILE A 149 11.88 18.17 7.92
CA ILE A 149 10.50 18.65 7.77
C ILE A 149 10.41 20.15 8.05
N ALA A 150 11.12 20.65 9.07
CA ALA A 150 11.12 22.08 9.38
C ALA A 150 11.63 22.91 8.19
N ALA A 151 12.74 22.48 7.57
CA ALA A 151 13.32 23.17 6.43
C ALA A 151 12.37 23.22 5.21
N LEU A 152 11.62 22.15 4.94
CA LEU A 152 10.61 22.14 3.87
C LEU A 152 9.55 23.24 4.04
N PHE A 153 9.13 23.52 5.28
CA PHE A 153 8.13 24.56 5.57
C PHE A 153 8.75 25.96 5.69
N GLU A 154 9.92 26.08 6.31
CA GLU A 154 10.63 27.36 6.48
C GLU A 154 11.03 27.98 5.14
N ASN A 155 11.31 27.15 4.13
CA ASN A 155 11.62 27.59 2.77
C ASN A 155 10.41 27.59 1.82
N GLU A 156 9.19 27.40 2.36
CA GLU A 156 7.94 27.38 1.57
C GLU A 156 7.94 26.36 0.41
N TYR A 157 8.76 25.30 0.50
CA TYR A 157 8.83 24.23 -0.50
C TYR A 157 7.52 23.43 -0.59
N ILE A 158 6.78 23.37 0.53
CA ILE A 158 5.44 22.78 0.60
C ILE A 158 4.48 23.70 1.39
N PRO A 159 3.16 23.63 1.12
CA PRO A 159 2.19 24.50 1.80
C PRO A 159 2.12 24.27 3.32
N GLY A 160 2.18 25.35 4.11
CA GLY A 160 2.19 25.29 5.58
C GLY A 160 1.02 24.53 6.23
N PHE A 161 -0.14 24.45 5.57
CA PHE A 161 -1.29 23.69 6.10
C PHE A 161 -1.03 22.18 6.19
N MET A 162 0.02 21.66 5.52
CA MET A 162 0.41 20.24 5.54
C MET A 162 1.32 19.87 6.73
N GLN A 163 1.69 20.84 7.57
CA GLN A 163 2.65 20.64 8.66
C GLN A 163 2.22 19.59 9.68
N SER A 164 0.92 19.52 9.99
CA SER A 164 0.40 18.53 10.93
C SER A 164 0.51 17.10 10.37
N GLN A 165 0.28 16.93 9.07
CA GLN A 165 0.32 15.65 8.37
C GLN A 165 1.75 15.08 8.34
N PHE A 166 2.73 15.90 7.96
CA PHE A 166 4.15 15.50 7.93
C PHE A 166 4.69 15.14 9.33
N ASN A 167 4.34 15.95 10.34
CA ASN A 167 4.71 15.65 11.73
C ASN A 167 4.03 14.38 12.26
N GLY A 168 2.78 14.14 11.85
CA GLY A 168 2.04 12.92 12.17
C GLY A 168 2.71 11.68 11.59
N LEU A 169 3.05 11.71 10.28
CA LEU A 169 3.77 10.63 9.62
C LEU A 169 5.10 10.34 10.33
N ARG A 170 5.92 11.36 10.56
CA ARG A 170 7.20 11.22 11.28
C ARG A 170 7.01 10.49 12.60
N THR A 171 6.07 10.97 13.41
CA THR A 171 5.84 10.42 14.76
C THR A 171 5.40 8.95 14.69
N MET A 172 4.57 8.58 13.71
CA MET A 172 4.15 7.19 13.49
C MET A 172 5.32 6.30 13.07
N LEU A 173 6.16 6.76 12.14
CA LEU A 173 7.34 6.01 11.69
C LEU A 173 8.38 5.87 12.82
N GLU A 174 8.63 6.93 13.59
CA GLU A 174 9.54 6.91 14.76
C GLU A 174 9.03 5.97 15.87
N SER A 175 7.71 5.84 16.04
CA SER A 175 7.13 4.99 17.09
C SER A 175 7.39 3.49 16.90
N SER A 176 7.80 3.09 15.69
CA SER A 176 8.19 1.72 15.35
C SER A 176 9.64 1.38 15.67
N VAL A 177 10.47 2.38 15.96
CA VAL A 177 11.83 2.16 16.44
C VAL A 177 11.72 1.90 17.94
N PRO A 178 11.90 0.65 18.44
CA PRO A 178 11.96 0.43 19.87
C PRO A 178 13.04 1.36 20.43
N THR A 179 12.62 2.27 21.30
CA THR A 179 13.49 3.26 21.91
C THR A 179 14.46 2.56 22.84
N THR A 180 15.53 2.01 22.28
CA THR A 180 16.70 1.55 23.03
C THR A 180 17.52 2.77 23.47
N ARG A 181 16.87 3.74 24.14
CA ARG A 181 17.55 4.87 24.81
C ARG A 181 16.57 5.72 25.62
N ASN A 182 16.24 5.27 26.82
CA ASN A 182 16.40 6.05 28.07
C ASN A 182 15.57 5.44 29.20
N LYS A 183 16.18 4.50 29.94
CA LYS A 183 16.49 4.64 31.38
C LYS A 183 17.00 3.31 31.91
N VAL A 184 18.31 3.23 32.02
CA VAL A 184 18.92 2.56 33.16
C VAL A 184 18.41 3.30 34.39
N GLY A 185 17.40 2.74 35.08
CA GLY A 185 16.75 3.42 36.20
C GLY A 185 15.57 2.64 36.76
N GLY A 186 15.86 1.74 37.70
CA GLY A 186 15.04 1.34 38.84
C GLY A 186 13.53 1.12 38.65
N HIS A 187 13.14 -0.16 38.68
CA HIS A 187 11.81 -0.67 39.05
C HIS A 187 10.59 -0.17 38.25
N GLY A 188 10.10 -1.01 37.33
CA GLY A 188 8.74 -0.84 36.79
C GLY A 188 8.44 -1.71 35.57
N LYS A 189 8.02 -2.96 35.83
CA LYS A 189 7.16 -3.85 35.02
C LYS A 189 7.05 -3.59 33.50
N GLY A 190 7.55 -4.57 32.74
CA GLY A 190 6.93 -5.07 31.51
C GLY A 190 7.13 -4.24 30.24
N VAL A 191 8.16 -4.56 29.47
CA VAL A 191 8.18 -4.20 28.04
C VAL A 191 7.20 -5.16 27.35
N GLU A 192 5.94 -4.75 27.18
CA GLU A 192 5.08 -5.42 26.21
C GLU A 192 5.70 -5.20 24.83
N VAL A 193 6.12 -6.30 24.19
CA VAL A 193 6.50 -6.29 22.78
C VAL A 193 5.24 -5.93 21.99
N ARG A 194 5.14 -4.66 21.59
CA ARG A 194 3.98 -4.17 20.83
C ARG A 194 4.18 -4.55 19.37
N GLU A 195 3.68 -5.71 18.99
CA GLU A 195 3.71 -6.19 17.61
C GLU A 195 2.99 -5.18 16.70
N VAL A 196 3.67 -4.76 15.62
CA VAL A 196 3.11 -3.82 14.64
C VAL A 196 2.09 -4.57 13.77
N PRO A 197 0.81 -4.13 13.72
CA PRO A 197 -0.18 -4.78 12.87
C PRO A 197 0.18 -4.65 11.37
N LYS A 198 0.00 -5.72 10.60
CA LYS A 198 0.17 -5.73 9.13
C LYS A 198 -0.53 -4.55 8.44
N SER A 199 -1.76 -4.25 8.84
CA SER A 199 -2.55 -3.15 8.27
C SER A 199 -1.93 -1.78 8.53
N LEU A 200 -1.32 -1.59 9.71
CA LEU A 200 -0.59 -0.37 10.03
C LEU A 200 0.68 -0.25 9.18
N ALA A 201 1.44 -1.32 9.04
CA ALA A 201 2.63 -1.34 8.20
C ALA A 201 2.30 -1.03 6.73
N ALA A 202 1.26 -1.67 6.19
CA ALA A 202 0.78 -1.39 4.84
C ALA A 202 0.38 0.08 4.67
N PHE A 203 -0.42 0.61 5.61
CA PHE A 203 -0.86 2.00 5.59
C PHE A 203 0.32 2.98 5.58
N GLN A 204 1.33 2.76 6.43
CA GLN A 204 2.49 3.65 6.49
C GLN A 204 3.42 3.51 5.29
N LEU A 205 3.59 2.31 4.75
CA LEU A 205 4.32 2.06 3.52
C LEU A 205 3.70 2.86 2.35
N HIS A 206 2.37 2.84 2.25
CA HIS A 206 1.63 3.59 1.25
C HIS A 206 1.64 5.11 1.47
N GLN A 207 1.51 5.58 2.72
CA GLN A 207 1.65 7.01 3.04
C GLN A 207 3.04 7.53 2.68
N THR A 208 4.08 6.75 2.99
CA THR A 208 5.47 7.08 2.64
C THR A 208 5.62 7.18 1.12
N ALA A 209 5.06 6.22 0.37
CA ALA A 209 5.07 6.25 -1.10
C ALA A 209 4.44 7.54 -1.66
N ALA A 210 3.24 7.90 -1.17
CA ALA A 210 2.52 9.09 -1.62
C ALA A 210 3.29 10.39 -1.32
N ILE A 211 3.90 10.49 -0.13
CA ILE A 211 4.70 11.65 0.25
C ILE A 211 5.99 11.75 -0.55
N ILE A 212 6.64 10.64 -0.89
CA ILE A 212 7.82 10.64 -1.77
C ILE A 212 7.46 11.20 -3.15
N VAL A 213 6.34 10.75 -3.74
CA VAL A 213 5.87 11.25 -5.04
C VAL A 213 5.59 12.75 -4.97
N PHE A 214 4.88 13.19 -3.93
CA PHE A 214 4.56 14.60 -3.71
C PHE A 214 5.83 15.46 -3.53
N LEU A 215 6.79 15.00 -2.73
CA LEU A 215 8.03 15.76 -2.48
C LEU A 215 8.93 15.85 -3.71
N ALA A 216 8.96 14.83 -4.55
CA ALA A 216 9.74 14.89 -5.78
C ALA A 216 9.12 15.79 -6.85
N ASN A 217 7.80 16.01 -6.80
CA ASN A 217 7.06 16.85 -7.72
C ASN A 217 6.05 17.75 -6.97
N PRO A 218 6.49 18.73 -6.18
CA PRO A 218 5.59 19.53 -5.35
C PRO A 218 4.67 20.47 -6.15
N ASN A 219 4.95 20.68 -7.44
CA ASN A 219 4.27 21.65 -8.32
C ASN A 219 3.50 21.02 -9.51
N SER A 220 3.34 19.70 -9.54
CA SER A 220 2.55 18.99 -10.57
C SER A 220 1.07 18.90 -10.25
#